data_AF-A0A382Z870-F1
#
_entry.id   AF-A0A382Z870-F1
#
_cell.length_a   1.000
_cell.length_b   1.000
_cell.length_c   1.000
_cell.angle_alpha   90.00
_cell.angle_beta   90.00
_cell.angle_gamma   90.00
#
_symmetry.space_group_name_H-M   'P 1'
#
loop_
_entity.id
_entity.type
_entity.pdbx_description
1 polymer ?
#
loop_
_entity_poly.entity_id
_entity_poly.type
_entity_poly.pdbx_seq_one_letter_code
_entity_poly.pdbx_strand_id
1 'polypeptide(L)'
;MNYIFSLLLLFTPILSQDLNCLNENFINNRSIYSIGDTLSFEDQNMQYPVCNGSGNYSTGDSFSFSDLSGKITLISMNATW
;
A
#
# COMPACT_ATOMS: atom_id res chain seq x y z
N MET A 1 3.84 -13.45 -41.02
CA MET A 1 3.78 -13.99 -39.64
C MET A 1 4.50 -13.13 -38.59
N ASN A 2 4.88 -11.87 -38.86
CA ASN A 2 5.60 -11.03 -37.89
C ASN A 2 4.76 -9.87 -37.32
N TYR A 3 3.66 -9.50 -37.98
CA TYR A 3 2.80 -8.38 -37.57
C TYR A 3 1.80 -8.73 -36.47
N ILE A 4 1.42 -10.00 -36.32
CA ILE A 4 0.53 -10.46 -35.23
C ILE A 4 1.22 -10.36 -33.87
N PHE A 5 2.52 -10.69 -33.81
CA PHE A 5 3.32 -10.57 -32.59
C PHE A 5 3.50 -9.09 -32.18
N SER A 6 3.66 -8.19 -33.17
CA SER A 6 3.74 -6.75 -32.94
C SER A 6 2.40 -6.12 -32.50
N LEU A 7 1.26 -6.72 -32.85
CA LEU A 7 -0.07 -6.26 -32.43
C LEU A 7 -0.39 -6.68 -30.98
N LEU A 8 0.11 -7.83 -30.52
CA LEU A 8 -0.05 -8.30 -29.14
C LEU A 8 0.69 -7.43 -28.10
N LEU A 9 1.81 -6.80 -28.49
CA LEU A 9 2.58 -5.89 -27.62
C LEU A 9 1.90 -4.53 -27.38
N LEU A 10 0.85 -4.19 -28.14
CA LEU A 10 0.13 -2.91 -28.02
C LEU A 10 -1.11 -3.01 -27.10
N PHE A 11 -1.55 -4.22 -26.74
CA PHE A 11 -2.71 -4.46 -25.87
C PHE A 11 -2.37 -4.71 -24.40
N THR A 12 -1.11 -4.54 -24.00
CA THR A 12 -0.73 -4.54 -22.58
C THR A 12 -0.51 -3.15 -22.01
N PRO A 13 -1.45 -2.19 -22.10
CA PRO A 13 -1.44 -1.11 -21.15
C PRO A 13 -2.34 -1.53 -19.96
N ILE A 14 -1.77 -1.45 -18.75
CA ILE A 14 -2.48 -1.01 -17.53
C ILE A 14 -3.46 -1.96 -16.80
N LEU A 15 -3.25 -3.28 -16.77
CA LEU A 15 -3.86 -4.06 -15.66
C LEU A 15 -3.07 -3.84 -14.36
N SER A 16 -3.01 -2.58 -13.90
CA SER A 16 -2.65 -2.27 -12.52
C SER A 16 -3.83 -2.71 -11.66
N GLN A 17 -3.77 -3.93 -11.14
CA GLN A 17 -4.80 -4.43 -10.24
C GLN A 17 -4.69 -3.70 -8.90
N ASP A 18 -5.50 -2.67 -8.72
CA ASP A 18 -5.71 -1.96 -7.43
C ASP A 18 -6.52 -2.79 -6.42
N LEU A 19 -6.70 -4.09 -6.67
CA LEU A 19 -7.51 -4.98 -5.84
C LEU A 19 -6.99 -5.11 -4.41
N ASN A 20 -5.67 -4.98 -4.20
CA ASN A 20 -5.06 -5.20 -2.90
C ASN A 20 -5.12 -3.97 -1.98
N CYS A 21 -5.45 -2.79 -2.50
CA CYS A 21 -5.50 -1.54 -1.71
C CYS A 21 -6.78 -0.72 -1.83
N LEU A 22 -7.82 -1.30 -2.44
CA LEU A 22 -9.19 -0.85 -2.21
C LEU A 22 -9.60 -1.18 -0.77
N ASN A 23 -9.30 -0.27 0.15
CA ASN A 23 -9.79 -0.35 1.51
C ASN A 23 -11.19 0.30 1.60
N GLU A 24 -12.19 -0.43 1.13
CA GLU A 24 -13.58 0.04 1.08
C GLU A 24 -14.22 0.21 2.48
N ASN A 25 -13.53 -0.17 3.56
CA ASN A 25 -14.04 -0.13 4.93
C ASN A 25 -13.04 0.43 5.96
N PHE A 26 -12.28 1.49 5.63
CA PHE A 26 -11.62 2.26 6.69
C PHE A 26 -12.70 2.99 7.51
N ILE A 27 -13.14 2.36 8.59
CA ILE A 27 -14.05 2.95 9.57
C ILE A 27 -13.50 4.33 9.95
N ASN A 28 -14.34 5.36 9.81
CA ASN A 28 -14.03 6.80 9.92
C ASN A 28 -13.58 7.29 11.32
N ASN A 29 -13.18 6.39 12.23
CA ASN A 29 -12.56 6.74 13.50
C ASN A 29 -11.04 6.50 13.41
N ARG A 30 -10.35 7.31 12.60
CA ARG A 30 -8.89 7.32 12.66
C ARG A 30 -8.44 8.24 13.77
N SER A 31 -7.56 7.76 14.63
CA SER A 31 -6.81 8.59 15.58
C SER A 31 -5.97 9.60 14.81
N ILE A 32 -6.01 10.87 15.23
CA ILE A 32 -5.19 11.95 14.66
C ILE A 32 -4.03 12.21 15.61
N TYR A 33 -2.81 12.15 15.08
CA TYR A 33 -1.59 12.38 15.83
C TYR A 33 -0.82 13.57 15.26
N SER A 34 -0.17 14.33 16.15
CA SER A 34 0.76 15.41 15.83
C SER A 34 2.20 14.89 15.74
N ILE A 35 3.08 15.70 15.16
CA ILE A 35 4.51 15.39 15.11
C ILE A 35 5.07 15.28 16.53
N GLY A 36 5.64 14.13 16.86
CA GLY A 36 6.21 13.84 18.18
C GLY A 36 5.28 13.04 19.09
N ASP A 37 4.02 12.82 18.70
CA ASP A 37 3.11 11.98 19.46
C ASP A 37 3.52 10.51 19.40
N THR A 38 3.16 9.76 20.45
CA THR A 38 3.29 8.30 20.50
C THR A 38 1.96 7.66 20.11
N LEU A 39 2.01 6.72 19.15
CA LEU A 39 0.83 5.96 18.74
C LEU A 39 0.29 5.10 19.90
N SER A 40 -1.04 4.96 19.98
CA SER A 40 -1.66 4.03 20.94
C SER A 40 -1.22 2.58 20.69
N PHE A 41 -1.36 1.73 21.71
CA PHE A 41 -1.05 0.31 21.55
C PHE A 41 -1.96 -0.36 20.51
N GLU A 42 -3.25 0.03 20.44
CA GLU A 42 -4.14 -0.49 19.41
C GLU A 42 -3.68 -0.08 18.00
N ASP A 43 -3.35 1.19 17.80
CA ASP A 43 -2.94 1.71 16.48
C ASP A 43 -1.58 1.14 16.04
N GLN A 44 -0.67 0.85 16.97
CA GLN A 44 0.60 0.20 16.66
C GLN A 44 0.41 -1.21 16.07
N ASN A 45 -0.61 -1.94 16.53
CA ASN A 45 -0.88 -3.32 16.11
C ASN A 45 -1.94 -3.43 15.01
N MET A 46 -2.45 -2.29 14.52
CA MET A 46 -3.39 -2.25 13.40
C MET A 46 -2.72 -2.81 12.14
N GLN A 47 -3.47 -3.64 11.41
CA GLN A 47 -3.00 -4.28 10.18
C GLN A 47 -3.34 -3.41 8.96
N TYR A 48 -2.32 -3.10 8.17
CA TYR A 48 -2.42 -2.32 6.94
C TYR A 48 -2.02 -3.20 5.75
N PRO A 49 -2.76 -3.16 4.63
CA PRO A 49 -2.42 -3.94 3.45
C PRO A 49 -1.17 -3.38 2.76
N VAL A 50 -0.32 -4.26 2.26
CA VAL A 50 0.85 -3.92 1.45
C VAL A 50 0.45 -3.85 -0.02
N CYS A 51 0.38 -2.64 -0.56
CA CYS A 51 0.05 -2.41 -1.98
C CYS A 51 1.22 -2.75 -2.90
N ASN A 52 2.43 -2.36 -2.48
CA ASN A 52 3.65 -2.54 -3.25
C ASN A 52 4.70 -3.18 -2.34
N GLY A 53 4.88 -4.50 -2.50
CA GLY A 53 5.82 -5.27 -1.70
C GLY A 53 7.28 -4.91 -2.00
N SER A 54 8.09 -4.86 -0.95
CA SER A 54 9.54 -4.74 -1.04
C SER A 54 10.20 -5.33 0.20
N GLY A 55 11.43 -5.83 0.05
CA GLY A 55 12.17 -6.46 1.14
C GLY A 55 11.47 -7.71 1.66
N ASN A 56 11.00 -7.67 2.91
CA ASN A 56 10.37 -8.81 3.58
C ASN A 56 8.86 -8.91 3.38
N TYR A 57 8.25 -7.96 2.65
CA TYR A 57 6.81 -7.94 2.40
C TYR A 57 6.53 -8.05 0.91
N SER A 58 5.56 -8.88 0.56
CA SER A 58 5.00 -9.03 -0.77
C SER A 58 3.69 -8.25 -0.89
N THR A 59 3.30 -7.91 -2.13
CA THR A 59 1.99 -7.31 -2.39
C THR A 59 0.88 -8.26 -1.94
N GLY A 60 -0.08 -7.75 -1.17
CA GLY A 60 -1.16 -8.53 -0.56
C GLY A 60 -0.87 -9.02 0.86
N ASP A 61 0.36 -8.88 1.35
CA ASP A 61 0.68 -9.08 2.77
C ASP A 61 0.03 -7.98 3.63
N SER A 62 0.01 -8.21 4.94
CA SER A 62 -0.33 -7.19 5.93
C SER A 62 0.89 -6.83 6.76
N PHE A 63 1.00 -5.56 7.13
CA PHE A 63 1.99 -5.07 8.08
C PHE A 63 1.33 -4.27 9.20
N SER A 64 2.01 -4.19 10.34
CA SER A 64 1.66 -3.30 11.44
C SER A 64 2.83 -2.39 11.80
N PHE A 65 2.57 -1.28 12.51
CA PHE A 65 3.65 -0.41 12.95
C PHE A 65 4.55 -1.07 13.98
N SER A 66 4.04 -2.04 14.76
CA SER A 66 4.84 -2.81 15.71
C SER A 66 5.84 -3.77 15.05
N ASP A 67 5.66 -4.10 13.77
CA ASP A 67 6.66 -4.86 13.00
C ASP A 67 7.89 -4.01 12.64
N LEU A 68 7.78 -2.68 12.74
CA LEU A 68 8.82 -1.74 12.36
C LEU A 68 9.54 -1.19 13.59
N SER A 69 10.83 -1.51 13.72
CA SER A 69 11.68 -0.92 14.77
C SER A 69 12.37 0.36 14.29
N GLY A 70 12.31 1.44 15.07
CA GLY A 70 13.10 2.67 14.85
C GLY A 70 12.26 3.90 14.50
N LYS A 71 12.81 4.80 13.66
CA LYS A 71 12.10 6.01 13.20
C LYS A 71 11.24 5.67 11.99
N ILE A 72 9.93 5.78 12.14
CA ILE A 72 8.96 5.60 11.06
C ILE A 72 8.70 6.96 10.41
N THR A 73 8.98 7.08 9.11
CA THR A 73 8.63 8.28 8.31
C THR A 73 7.44 7.93 7.45
N LEU A 74 6.28 8.51 7.76
CA LEU A 74 5.06 8.38 6.96
C LEU A 74 5.04 9.49 5.90
N ILE A 75 5.04 9.10 4.63
CA ILE A 75 4.89 10.04 3.51
C ILE A 75 3.55 9.75 2.84
N SER A 76 2.57 10.63 3.04
CA SER A 76 1.35 10.63 2.26
C SER A 76 1.60 11.36 0.95
N MET A 77 1.52 10.64 -0.16
CA MET A 77 1.59 11.22 -1.50
C MET A 77 0.26 11.00 -2.19
N ASN A 78 -0.36 12.09 -2.64
CA ASN A 78 -1.48 11.98 -3.56
C ASN A 78 -0.92 11.73 -4.96
N ALA A 79 -0.90 10.47 -5.39
CA ALA A 79 -0.45 10.11 -6.73
C ALA A 79 -1.66 10.12 -7.68
N THR A 80 -1.67 11.05 -8.63
CA THR A 80 -2.52 10.94 -9.82
C THR A 80 -1.75 10.15 -10.87
N TRP A 81 -2.38 9.12 -11.43
CA TRP A 81 -1.88 8.37 -12.58
C TRP A 81 -1.82 9.23 -13.84
#